data_AF-A0A956LC24-F1
#
_entry.id   AF-A0A956LC24-F1
#
_cell.length_a   1.000
_cell.length_b   1.000
_cell.length_c   1.000
_cell.angle_alpha   90.00
_cell.angle_beta   90.00
_cell.angle_gamma   90.00
#
_symmetry.space_group_name_H-M   'P 1'
#
loop_
_entity.id
_entity.type
_entity.pdbx_description
1 polymer ?
#
loop_
_entity_poly.entity_id
_entity_poly.type
_entity_poly.pdbx_seq_one_letter_code
_entity_poly.pdbx_strand_id
1 'polypeptide(L)' 'MTLSELFPGNMGRVELTRVAVRLRLPTLLTMRVDEHVEPALETRLRQALVEVRRG' A
#
# COMPACT_ATOMS: atom_id res chain seq x y z
N MET A 1 -4.40 2.18 -11.45
CA MET A 1 -3.63 1.28 -10.57
C MET A 1 -4.48 1.00 -9.34
N THR A 2 -4.67 -0.26 -8.98
CA THR A 2 -5.43 -0.67 -7.79
C THR A 2 -4.50 -1.06 -6.63
N LEU A 3 -5.06 -1.20 -5.43
CA LEU A 3 -4.31 -1.72 -4.29
C LEU A 3 -3.87 -3.18 -4.50
N SER A 4 -4.67 -4.00 -5.19
CA SER A 4 -4.31 -5.40 -5.50
C SER A 4 -3.13 -5.51 -6.46
N GLU A 5 -2.95 -4.55 -7.36
CA GLU A 5 -1.81 -4.48 -8.28
C GLU A 5 -0.52 -4.06 -7.55
N LEU A 6 -0.64 -3.15 -6.57
CA LEU A 6 0.49 -2.70 -5.73
C LEU A 6 0.90 -3.73 -4.66
N PHE A 7 -0.06 -4.45 -4.10
CA PHE A 7 0.12 -5.38 -2.99
C PHE A 7 -0.48 -6.77 -3.31
N PRO A 8 0.16 -7.54 -4.21
CA PRO A 8 -0.39 -8.83 -4.64
C PRO A 8 -0.21 -9.95 -3.60
N GLY A 9 -1.22 -10.82 -3.50
CA GLY A 9 -1.17 -12.06 -2.72
C GLY A 9 -1.10 -11.90 -1.19
N ASN A 10 -0.78 -12.99 -0.49
CA ASN A 10 -0.73 -13.00 0.99
C ASN A 10 0.39 -12.12 1.55
N MET A 11 1.54 -12.01 0.85
CA MET A 11 2.61 -11.09 1.23
C MET A 11 2.18 -9.63 1.09
N GLY A 12 1.34 -9.31 0.09
CA GLY A 12 0.80 -7.97 -0.12
C GLY A 12 0.06 -7.42 1.11
N ARG A 13 -0.67 -8.25 1.86
CA ARG A 13 -1.41 -7.80 3.05
C ARG A 13 -0.48 -7.38 4.20
N VAL A 14 0.65 -8.07 4.38
CA VAL A 14 1.67 -7.71 5.38
C VAL A 14 2.38 -6.42 4.97
N GLU A 15 2.77 -6.31 3.70
CA GLU A 15 3.39 -5.11 3.15
C GLU A 15 2.45 -3.89 3.24
N LEU A 16 1.17 -4.06 2.88
CA LEU A 16 0.14 -3.03 3.00
C LEU A 16 0.01 -2.55 4.45
N THR A 17 0.02 -3.48 5.42
CA THR A 17 -0.06 -3.14 6.84
C THR A 17 1.15 -2.33 7.30
N ARG A 18 2.36 -2.75 6.92
CA ARG A 18 3.60 -2.01 7.25
C ARG A 18 3.61 -0.62 6.60
N VAL A 19 3.16 -0.52 5.35
CA VAL A 19 3.04 0.76 4.63
C VAL A 19 2.01 1.67 5.30
N ALA A 20 0.84 1.16 5.69
CA ALA A 20 -0.20 1.92 6.38
C ALA A 20 0.30 2.49 7.71
N VAL A 21 1.05 1.71 8.49
CA VAL A 21 1.70 2.17 9.73
C VAL A 21 2.73 3.26 9.44
N ARG A 22 3.60 3.04 8.45
CA ARG A 22 4.67 3.99 8.10
C ARG A 22 4.14 5.33 7.61
N LEU A 23 3.10 5.31 6.79
CA LEU A 23 2.45 6.52 6.26
C LEU A 23 1.42 7.12 7.23
N ARG A 24 1.19 6.49 8.39
CA ARG A 24 0.12 6.85 9.35
C ARG A 24 -1.25 6.97 8.67
N LEU A 25 -1.53 6.06 7.74
CA LEU A 25 -2.72 6.08 6.91
C LEU A 25 -3.54 4.79 7.13
N PRO A 26 -4.28 4.68 8.25
CA PRO A 26 -5.04 3.47 8.60
C PRO A 26 -6.19 3.20 7.62
N THR A 27 -6.67 4.22 6.91
CA THR A 27 -7.71 4.10 5.88
C THR A 27 -7.31 3.19 4.73
N LEU A 28 -6.01 3.00 4.46
CA LEU A 28 -5.52 2.04 3.46
C LEU A 28 -5.94 0.59 3.77
N LEU A 29 -6.14 0.26 5.05
CA LEU A 29 -6.57 -1.08 5.48
C LEU A 29 -8.06 -1.33 5.25
N THR A 30 -8.84 -0.27 5.08
CA THR A 30 -10.28 -0.32 4.82
C THR A 30 -10.64 -0.10 3.36
N MET A 31 -9.70 0.40 2.55
CA MET A 31 -9.88 0.55 1.10
C MET A 31 -10.10 -0.80 0.44
N ARG A 32 -10.92 -0.82 -0.62
CA ARG A 32 -11.15 -2.05 -1.36
C ARG A 32 -9.95 -2.37 -2.24
N VAL A 33 -9.67 -3.65 -2.45
CA VAL A 33 -8.49 -4.11 -3.20
C VAL A 33 -8.54 -3.72 -4.68
N ASP A 34 -9.74 -3.58 -5.23
CA ASP A 34 -10.07 -3.15 -6.60
C ASP A 34 -10.25 -1.63 -6.74
N GLU A 35 -10.16 -0.90 -5.62
CA GLU A 35 -10.30 0.55 -5.61
C GLU A 35 -9.11 1.21 -6.33
N HIS A 36 -9.42 2.18 -7.18
CA HIS A 36 -8.41 2.95 -7.89
C HIS A 36 -7.69 3.88 -6.93
N VAL A 37 -6.36 3.83 -6.96
CA VAL A 37 -5.50 4.71 -6.18
C VAL A 37 -5.19 5.95 -7.02
N GLU A 38 -5.38 7.13 -6.44
CA GLU A 38 -4.98 8.38 -7.09
C GLU A 38 -3.46 8.43 -7.34
N PRO A 39 -2.99 9.04 -8.45
CA PRO A 39 -1.56 9.03 -8.82
C PRO A 39 -0.61 9.59 -7.74
N ALA A 40 -1.07 10.60 -6.99
CA ALA A 40 -0.31 11.18 -5.89
C ALA A 40 -0.16 10.21 -4.72
N LEU A 41 -1.22 9.46 -4.39
CA LEU A 41 -1.20 8.44 -3.35
C LEU A 41 -0.38 7.23 -3.81
N GLU A 42 -0.51 6.81 -5.08
CA GLU A 42 0.29 5.72 -5.66
C GLU A 42 1.78 5.96 -5.49
N THR A 43 2.26 7.18 -5.81
CA THR A 43 3.68 7.52 -5.68
C THR A 43 4.17 7.37 -4.24
N ARG A 44 3.37 7.83 -3.26
CA ARG A 44 3.68 7.70 -1.83
C ARG A 44 3.68 6.24 -1.37
N LEU A 45 2.73 5.44 -1.84
CA LEU A 45 2.65 4.01 -1.52
C LEU A 45 3.86 3.25 -2.08
N ARG A 46 4.27 3.53 -3.32
CA ARG A 46 5.45 2.92 -3.94
C ARG A 46 6.72 3.25 -3.16
N GLN A 47 6.91 4.51 -2.78
CA GLN A 47 8.05 4.92 -1.97
C GLN A 47 8.06 4.22 -0.61
N ALA A 48 6.93 4.24 0.10
CA ALA A 48 6.82 3.57 1.39
C ALA A 48 7.03 2.05 1.29
N LEU A 49 6.55 1.41 0.21
CA LEU A 49 6.76 0.00 -0.06
C LEU A 49 8.24 -0.33 -0.25
N VAL A 50 8.98 0.51 -0.99
CA VAL A 50 10.44 0.36 -1.15
C VAL A 50 11.15 0.47 0.20
N GLU A 51 10.76 1.42 1.05
CA GLU A 51 11.34 1.57 2.38
C GLU A 51 11.04 0.37 3.28
N VAL A 52 9.79 -0.10 3.29
CA VAL A 52 9.35 -1.29 4.02
C VAL A 52 10.12 -2.54 3.59
N ARG A 53 10.42 -2.70 2.31
CA ARG A 53 11.21 -3.83 1.78
C ARG A 53 12.69 -3.76 2.12
N ARG A 54 13.23 -2.57 2.37
CA ARG A 54 14.64 -2.36 2.74
C ARG A 54 14.92 -2.67 4.23
N GLY A 55 13.89 -2.71 5.07
CA GLY A 55 14.00 -2.96 6.51
C GLY A 55 13.57 -1.76 7.30
#